data_AF-A0A506RSR6-F1
#
_entry.id   AF-A0A506RSR6-F1
#
_cell.length_a   1.000
_cell.length_b   1.000
_cell.length_c   1.000
_cell.angle_alpha   90.00
_cell.angle_beta   90.00
_cell.angle_gamma   90.00
#
_symmetry.space_group_name_H-M   'P 1'
#
loop_
_entity.id
_entity.type
_entity.pdbx_description
1 polymer ?
#
loop_
_entity_poly.entity_id
_entity_poly.type
_entity_poly.pdbx_seq_one_letter_code
_entity_poly.pdbx_strand_id
1 'polypeptide(L)'
;MLLIVGILTSISTGIIPINNSYNNDSENTQCILTENHCEFMLTAGRVRVDISGLLTTEEQLDISVTLPVGLTVKQARIEGVNMFMGVVPVQLTLQDHGQWEGWFMLGSCTEPRMQWQLQIQFNENESPVSILFTTEQSG
;
A
#
# COMPACT_ATOMS: atom_id res chain seq x y z
N MET A 1 -74.71 -3.64 -21.71
CA MET A 1 -75.47 -3.41 -20.46
C MET A 1 -74.92 -4.37 -19.41
N LEU A 2 -74.16 -3.86 -18.42
CA LEU A 2 -73.86 -4.44 -17.08
C LEU A 2 -73.10 -5.80 -17.02
N LEU A 3 -72.15 -6.14 -16.12
CA LEU A 3 -71.63 -5.62 -14.84
C LEU A 3 -70.13 -5.98 -14.67
N ILE A 4 -69.23 -5.09 -14.20
CA ILE A 4 -68.71 -4.81 -12.83
C ILE A 4 -68.06 -5.98 -12.01
N VAL A 5 -66.84 -5.69 -11.50
CA VAL A 5 -66.18 -6.01 -10.19
C VAL A 5 -65.06 -7.08 -10.11
N GLY A 6 -63.90 -6.62 -9.59
CA GLY A 6 -62.96 -7.34 -8.71
C GLY A 6 -61.76 -7.97 -9.42
N ILE A 7 -60.50 -7.78 -9.05
CA ILE A 7 -59.92 -7.94 -7.70
C ILE A 7 -58.65 -7.09 -7.56
N LEU A 8 -58.48 -6.48 -6.37
CA LEU A 8 -57.28 -5.82 -5.88
C LEU A 8 -56.08 -6.78 -5.83
N THR A 9 -54.97 -6.44 -6.48
CA THR A 9 -53.66 -6.88 -5.99
C THR A 9 -52.73 -5.68 -5.92
N SER A 10 -52.31 -5.40 -4.69
CA SER A 10 -51.34 -4.41 -4.29
C SER A 10 -50.07 -4.52 -5.13
N ILE A 11 -49.82 -3.55 -6.01
CA ILE A 11 -48.46 -3.31 -6.49
C ILE A 11 -47.74 -2.72 -5.29
N SER A 12 -47.10 -3.60 -4.50
CA SER A 12 -46.12 -3.20 -3.53
C SER A 12 -45.13 -2.29 -4.25
N THR A 13 -45.09 -1.02 -3.86
CA THR A 13 -43.93 -0.17 -4.11
C THR A 13 -42.78 -0.79 -3.33
N GLY A 14 -42.17 -1.81 -3.95
CA GLY A 14 -40.90 -2.36 -3.53
C GLY A 14 -39.88 -1.26 -3.70
N ILE A 15 -39.69 -0.47 -2.65
CA ILE A 15 -38.48 0.30 -2.46
C ILE A 15 -37.38 -0.75 -2.43
N ILE A 16 -36.63 -0.88 -3.52
CA ILE A 16 -35.33 -1.55 -3.47
C ILE A 16 -34.43 -0.53 -2.76
N PRO A 17 -33.99 -0.75 -1.50
CA PRO A 17 -32.84 -0.02 -1.04
C PRO A 17 -31.68 -0.45 -1.94
N ILE A 18 -31.15 0.49 -2.72
CA ILE A 18 -29.81 0.32 -3.29
C ILE A 18 -28.84 0.33 -2.12
N ASN A 19 -28.53 -0.85 -1.61
CA ASN A 19 -27.43 -1.07 -0.67
C ASN A 19 -26.16 -0.85 -1.49
N ASN A 20 -25.76 0.39 -1.73
CA ASN A 20 -24.48 0.68 -2.34
C ASN A 20 -23.40 0.59 -1.27
N SER A 21 -23.23 -0.61 -0.71
CA SER A 21 -22.03 -0.98 0.03
C SER A 21 -20.97 -1.33 -1.01
N TYR A 22 -20.44 -0.30 -1.67
CA TYR A 22 -19.24 -0.43 -2.47
C TYR A 22 -18.03 -0.45 -1.53
N ASN A 23 -17.95 -1.49 -0.69
CA ASN A 23 -16.73 -1.83 0.00
C ASN A 23 -15.91 -2.69 -0.96
N ASN A 24 -15.23 -2.04 -1.91
CA ASN A 24 -14.02 -2.63 -2.46
C ASN A 24 -12.93 -2.42 -1.43
N ASP A 25 -12.96 -3.24 -0.38
CA ASP A 25 -11.78 -3.51 0.40
C ASP A 25 -10.90 -4.42 -0.47
N SER A 26 -10.21 -3.81 -1.42
CA SER A 26 -8.91 -4.37 -1.80
C SER A 26 -8.10 -4.33 -0.51
N GLU A 27 -7.80 -5.48 0.08
CA GLU A 27 -6.89 -5.62 1.23
C GLU A 27 -5.48 -5.13 0.84
N ASN A 28 -5.31 -3.82 0.64
CA ASN A 28 -4.01 -3.20 0.60
C ASN A 28 -3.51 -3.24 2.03
N THR A 29 -2.68 -4.23 2.33
CA THR A 29 -1.96 -4.28 3.60
C THR A 29 -1.15 -3.00 3.70
N GLN A 30 -1.52 -2.12 4.63
CA GLN A 30 -0.83 -0.87 4.90
C GLN A 30 -0.01 -1.03 6.17
N CYS A 31 1.25 -0.61 6.13
CA CYS A 31 2.13 -0.49 7.28
C CYS A 31 2.61 0.94 7.41
N ILE A 32 2.78 1.44 8.64
CA ILE A 32 3.37 2.75 8.90
C ILE A 32 4.76 2.53 9.48
N LEU A 33 5.76 3.08 8.82
CA LEU A 33 7.15 3.05 9.28
C LEU A 33 7.26 3.88 10.56
N THR A 34 7.56 3.22 11.67
CA THR A 34 7.74 3.86 12.98
C THR A 34 9.19 3.64 13.38
N GLU A 35 9.92 4.71 13.75
CA GLU A 35 11.35 4.60 14.06
C GLU A 35 12.13 3.79 13.00
N ASN A 36 11.88 4.11 11.73
CA ASN A 36 12.54 3.53 10.58
C ASN A 36 12.31 2.03 10.33
N HIS A 37 11.43 1.39 11.09
CA HIS A 37 11.09 -0.02 10.92
C HIS A 37 9.58 -0.21 10.71
N CYS A 38 9.24 -1.31 10.07
CA CYS A 38 7.88 -1.75 9.84
C CYS A 38 7.85 -3.29 9.83
N GLU A 39 6.91 -3.88 10.58
CA GLU A 39 6.67 -5.32 10.56
C GLU A 39 5.20 -5.60 10.28
N PHE A 40 4.94 -6.58 9.42
CA PHE A 40 3.58 -7.03 9.09
C PHE A 40 3.53 -8.53 8.80
N MET A 41 2.32 -9.09 8.85
CA MET A 41 2.08 -10.51 8.60
C MET A 41 1.47 -10.70 7.22
N LEU A 42 2.04 -11.61 6.43
CA LEU A 42 1.43 -12.19 5.25
C LEU A 42 1.06 -13.65 5.53
N THR A 43 0.29 -14.27 4.64
CA THR A 43 -0.03 -15.70 4.71
C THR A 43 1.23 -16.57 4.78
N ALA A 44 2.31 -16.16 4.08
CA ALA A 44 3.60 -16.85 4.06
C ALA A 44 4.43 -16.65 5.35
N GLY A 45 4.12 -15.65 6.17
CA GLY A 45 4.83 -15.37 7.41
C GLY A 45 5.08 -13.88 7.68
N ARG A 46 5.95 -13.61 8.67
CA ARG A 46 6.32 -12.26 9.08
C ARG A 46 7.30 -11.64 8.09
N VAL A 47 7.01 -10.41 7.66
CA VAL A 47 7.93 -9.56 6.89
C VAL A 47 8.37 -8.39 7.76
N ARG A 48 9.67 -8.05 7.68
CA ARG A 48 10.24 -6.85 8.30
C ARG A 48 10.86 -5.97 7.22
N VAL A 49 10.65 -4.66 7.33
CA VAL A 49 11.28 -3.64 6.49
C VAL A 49 11.95 -2.62 7.39
N ASP A 50 13.23 -2.36 7.12
CA ASP A 50 14.05 -1.39 7.85
C ASP A 50 14.69 -0.42 6.86
N ILE A 51 14.64 0.88 7.14
CA ILE A 51 15.34 1.91 6.37
C ILE A 51 16.41 2.53 7.27
N SER A 52 17.68 2.48 6.86
CA SER A 52 18.78 2.95 7.69
C SER A 52 18.95 4.46 7.62
N GLY A 53 19.39 5.06 8.74
CA GLY A 53 19.73 6.48 8.81
C GLY A 53 18.54 7.41 9.07
N LEU A 54 18.76 8.71 8.91
CA LEU A 54 17.70 9.70 9.02
C LEU A 54 16.94 9.74 7.69
N LEU A 55 15.61 9.79 7.72
CA LEU A 55 14.79 9.86 6.51
C LEU A 55 14.82 11.28 5.92
N THR A 56 15.88 11.58 5.19
CA THR A 56 16.14 12.84 4.49
C THR A 56 15.99 12.69 2.99
N THR A 57 15.67 13.79 2.32
CA THR A 57 15.71 13.87 0.85
C THR A 57 17.09 14.23 0.35
N GLU A 58 17.36 13.96 -0.93
CA GLU A 58 18.63 14.23 -1.63
C GLU A 58 19.84 13.48 -1.06
N GLU A 59 19.59 12.41 -0.30
CA GLU A 59 20.61 11.55 0.27
C GLU A 59 20.29 10.08 0.00
N GLN A 60 21.32 9.24 -0.02
CA GLN A 60 21.15 7.80 -0.16
C GLN A 60 20.57 7.23 1.14
N LEU A 61 19.49 6.47 1.00
CA LEU A 61 18.85 5.73 2.08
C LEU A 61 18.95 4.24 1.78
N ASP A 62 19.62 3.51 2.67
CA ASP A 62 19.74 2.05 2.56
C ASP A 62 18.49 1.38 3.14
N ILE A 63 18.00 0.35 2.46
CA ILE A 63 16.80 -0.39 2.85
C ILE A 63 17.11 -1.88 2.94
N SER A 64 16.54 -2.51 3.95
CA SER A 64 16.63 -3.94 4.19
C SER A 64 15.23 -4.53 4.38
N VAL A 65 14.98 -5.71 3.80
CA VAL A 65 13.71 -6.42 3.89
C VAL A 65 13.99 -7.87 4.27
N THR A 66 13.53 -8.29 5.44
CA THR A 66 13.61 -9.69 5.88
C THR A 66 12.31 -10.41 5.53
N LEU A 67 12.41 -11.47 4.74
CA LEU A 67 11.28 -12.30 4.31
C LEU A 67 11.25 -13.67 4.99
N PRO A 68 10.07 -14.27 5.16
CA PRO A 68 9.96 -15.68 5.51
C PRO A 68 10.46 -16.56 4.35
N VAL A 69 10.81 -17.81 4.67
CA VAL A 69 11.29 -18.78 3.69
C VAL A 69 10.25 -19.00 2.58
N GLY A 70 10.70 -18.93 1.33
CA GLY A 70 9.86 -19.16 0.14
C GLY A 70 9.26 -17.89 -0.46
N LEU A 71 9.21 -16.79 0.29
CA LEU A 71 8.74 -15.51 -0.23
C LEU A 71 9.88 -14.71 -0.88
N THR A 72 9.61 -14.07 -2.01
CA THR A 72 10.59 -13.24 -2.72
C THR A 72 9.98 -11.92 -3.17
N VAL A 73 10.81 -10.87 -3.24
CA VAL A 73 10.43 -9.58 -3.83
C VAL A 73 10.32 -9.72 -5.34
N LYS A 74 9.20 -9.27 -5.91
CA LYS A 74 8.99 -9.15 -7.35
C LYS A 74 9.36 -7.75 -7.86
N GLN A 75 8.91 -6.73 -7.13
CA GLN A 75 9.15 -5.32 -7.47
C GLN A 75 9.03 -4.47 -6.20
N ALA A 76 9.83 -3.42 -6.11
CA ALA A 76 9.64 -2.36 -5.12
C ALA A 76 9.72 -0.99 -5.80
N ARG A 77 8.84 -0.07 -5.41
CA ARG A 77 8.80 1.30 -5.90
C ARG A 77 8.29 2.26 -4.84
N ILE A 78 8.74 3.51 -4.89
CA ILE A 78 8.29 4.58 -4.01
C ILE A 78 7.58 5.64 -4.85
N GLU A 79 6.46 6.14 -4.33
CA GLU A 79 5.69 7.24 -4.90
C GLU A 79 5.35 8.25 -3.81
N GLY A 80 5.19 9.51 -4.19
CA GLY A 80 4.68 10.55 -3.30
C GLY A 80 3.18 10.39 -3.06
N VAL A 81 2.74 10.65 -1.83
CA VAL A 81 1.34 10.59 -1.39
C VAL A 81 0.70 11.97 -1.46
N ASN A 82 1.36 13.00 -0.91
CA ASN A 82 0.88 14.38 -0.93
C ASN A 82 1.58 15.27 -1.99
N MET A 83 2.42 14.67 -2.84
CA MET A 83 3.18 15.34 -3.88
C MET A 83 3.40 14.42 -5.09
N PHE A 84 3.53 15.01 -6.28
CA PHE A 84 3.75 14.27 -7.51
C PHE A 84 5.18 14.45 -8.02
N MET A 85 6.05 13.50 -7.66
CA MET A 85 7.49 13.50 -8.00
C MET A 85 7.87 12.32 -8.90
N GLY A 86 6.88 11.64 -9.48
CA GLY A 86 7.08 10.43 -10.27
C GLY A 86 7.25 9.18 -9.40
N VAL A 87 7.84 8.14 -10.00
CA VAL A 87 8.05 6.82 -9.39
C VAL A 87 9.54 6.60 -9.21
N VAL A 88 9.97 6.33 -7.98
CA VAL A 88 11.35 5.96 -7.64
C VAL A 88 11.44 4.43 -7.59
N PRO A 89 12.14 3.77 -8.52
CA PRO A 89 12.35 2.32 -8.45
C PRO A 89 13.31 1.98 -7.30
N VAL A 90 12.97 0.97 -6.51
CA VAL A 90 13.85 0.44 -5.45
C VAL A 90 14.34 -0.92 -5.88
N GLN A 91 15.63 -1.02 -6.19
CA GLN A 91 16.25 -2.29 -6.59
C GLN A 91 16.67 -3.05 -5.35
N LEU A 92 15.89 -4.08 -5.00
CA LEU A 92 16.20 -5.01 -3.91
C LEU A 92 16.90 -6.24 -4.47
N THR A 93 18.03 -6.59 -3.88
CA THR A 93 18.83 -7.76 -4.22
C THR A 93 18.79 -8.76 -3.07
N LEU A 94 18.50 -10.02 -3.39
CA LEU A 94 18.56 -11.11 -2.43
C LEU A 94 20.01 -11.31 -1.96
N GLN A 95 20.20 -11.23 -0.65
CA GLN A 95 21.41 -11.62 0.05
C GLN A 95 21.22 -13.03 0.61
N ASP A 96 21.78 -13.31 1.79
CA ASP A 96 21.61 -14.61 2.44
C ASP A 96 20.31 -14.70 3.25
N HIS A 97 19.79 -15.92 3.38
CA HIS A 97 18.75 -16.29 4.38
C HIS A 97 17.43 -15.49 4.27
N GLY A 98 17.04 -15.06 3.06
CA GLY A 98 15.79 -14.32 2.85
C GLY A 98 15.89 -12.83 3.18
N GLN A 99 17.10 -12.32 3.41
CA GLN A 99 17.37 -10.90 3.52
C GLN A 99 17.51 -10.29 2.12
N TRP A 100 16.81 -9.19 1.87
CA TRP A 100 16.92 -8.40 0.66
C TRP A 100 17.44 -7.02 1.02
N GLU A 101 18.38 -6.50 0.24
CA GLU A 101 19.00 -5.19 0.49
C GLU A 101 19.01 -4.35 -0.79
N GLY A 102 18.95 -3.04 -0.60
CA GLY A 102 19.05 -2.07 -1.67
C GLY A 102 19.21 -0.66 -1.11
N TRP A 103 19.11 0.31 -2.00
CA TRP A 103 19.12 1.72 -1.63
C TRP A 103 18.22 2.50 -2.58
N PHE A 104 17.81 3.68 -2.12
CA PHE A 104 17.09 4.65 -2.94
C PHE A 104 17.48 6.08 -2.53
N MET A 105 17.06 7.04 -3.32
CA MET A 105 17.20 8.46 -3.01
C MET A 105 15.87 9.15 -3.35
N LEU A 106 15.42 10.02 -2.46
CA LEU A 106 14.16 10.75 -2.61
C LEU A 106 14.43 12.19 -3.02
N GLY A 107 13.75 12.65 -4.06
CA GLY A 107 13.81 14.05 -4.46
C GLY A 107 13.06 14.93 -3.46
N SER A 108 13.64 16.09 -3.16
CA SER A 108 13.03 17.17 -2.41
C SER A 108 12.06 17.95 -3.30
N CYS A 109 11.00 18.49 -2.68
CA CYS A 109 10.12 19.45 -3.32
C CYS A 109 9.77 20.56 -2.33
N THR A 110 8.91 21.51 -2.73
CA THR A 110 8.50 22.64 -1.88
C THR A 110 7.60 22.24 -0.71
N GLU A 111 7.18 20.98 -0.63
CA GLU A 111 6.36 20.47 0.48
C GLU A 111 7.26 20.30 1.72
N PRO A 112 6.96 21.00 2.84
CA PRO A 112 7.78 20.88 4.05
C PRO A 112 7.79 19.47 4.62
N ARG A 113 6.62 18.79 4.59
CA ARG A 113 6.44 17.44 5.11
C ARG A 113 5.98 16.51 4.00
N MET A 114 6.94 15.80 3.41
CA MET A 114 6.71 14.90 2.30
C MET A 114 6.24 13.53 2.80
N GLN A 115 5.11 13.07 2.29
CA GLN A 115 4.54 11.76 2.61
C GLN A 115 4.82 10.80 1.45
N TRP A 116 5.42 9.67 1.75
CA TRP A 116 5.84 8.69 0.76
C TRP A 116 5.14 7.35 1.02
N GLN A 117 4.93 6.61 -0.06
CA GLN A 117 4.50 5.21 -0.01
C GLN A 117 5.52 4.33 -0.72
N LEU A 118 6.13 3.40 0.02
CA LEU A 118 6.90 2.30 -0.54
C LEU A 118 5.95 1.13 -0.82
N GLN A 119 5.79 0.78 -2.09
CA GLN A 119 5.00 -0.36 -2.53
C GLN A 119 5.94 -1.53 -2.84
N ILE A 120 5.77 -2.64 -2.11
CA ILE A 120 6.51 -3.89 -2.35
C ILE A 120 5.54 -4.95 -2.85
N GLN A 121 5.77 -5.44 -4.06
CA GLN A 121 5.06 -6.59 -4.59
C GLN A 121 5.88 -7.86 -4.35
N PHE A 122 5.25 -8.88 -3.78
CA PHE A 122 5.83 -10.20 -3.56
C PHE A 122 5.30 -11.19 -4.61
N ASN A 123 6.01 -12.30 -4.84
CA ASN A 123 5.58 -13.29 -5.83
C ASN A 123 4.30 -14.05 -5.45
N GLU A 124 3.96 -14.14 -4.17
CA GLU A 124 2.77 -14.84 -3.68
C GLU A 124 1.55 -13.91 -3.46
N ASN A 125 1.72 -12.60 -3.67
CA ASN A 125 0.65 -11.61 -3.46
C ASN A 125 0.28 -10.93 -4.79
N GLU A 126 -1.02 -10.86 -5.09
CA GLU A 126 -1.51 -10.13 -6.26
C GLU A 126 -1.33 -8.62 -6.10
N SER A 127 -1.66 -8.10 -4.91
CA SER A 127 -1.55 -6.68 -4.57
C SER A 127 -0.25 -6.35 -3.82
N PRO A 128 0.38 -5.20 -4.11
CA PRO A 128 1.54 -4.75 -3.35
C PRO A 128 1.15 -4.36 -1.92
N VAL A 129 2.09 -4.57 -1.00
CA VAL A 129 2.00 -4.01 0.36
C VAL A 129 2.50 -2.58 0.33
N SER A 130 1.77 -1.66 0.99
CA SER A 130 2.13 -0.25 1.05
C SER A 130 2.69 0.12 2.42
N ILE A 131 3.88 0.72 2.44
CA ILE A 131 4.59 1.16 3.65
C ILE A 131 4.69 2.67 3.61
N LEU A 132 4.04 3.34 4.56
CA LEU A 132 3.95 4.79 4.64
C LEU A 132 5.05 5.35 5.55
N PHE A 133 5.71 6.42 5.10
CA PHE A 133 6.70 7.14 5.88
C PHE A 133 6.76 8.62 5.47
N THR A 134 7.44 9.43 6.27
CA THR A 134 7.58 10.87 6.02
C THR A 134 9.03 11.32 6.06
N THR A 135 9.38 12.23 5.16
CA THR A 135 10.63 13.00 5.22
C THR A 135 10.31 14.46 5.45
N GLU A 136 11.23 15.19 6.07
CA GLU A 136 11.16 16.63 6.20
C GLU A 136 12.09 17.28 5.17
N GLN A 137 11.70 18.43 4.62
CA GLN A 137 12.54 19.17 3.68
C GLN A 137 13.83 19.62 4.39
N SER A 138 15.00 19.28 3.84
CA SER A 138 16.26 19.89 4.22
C SER A 138 16.25 21.35 3.73
N GLY A 139 16.05 22.27 4.68
CA GLY A 139 16.09 23.72 4.43
C GLY A 139 17.51 24.27 4.27
#